data_AF-A0A969JF87-F1
#
_entry.id   AF-A0A969JF87-F1
#
_cell.length_a   1.000
_cell.length_b   1.000
_cell.length_c   1.000
_cell.angle_alpha   90.00
_cell.angle_beta   90.00
_cell.angle_gamma   90.00
#
_symmetry.space_group_name_H-M   'P 1'
#
loop_
_entity.id
_entity.type
_entity.pdbx_description
1 polymer ?
#
loop_
_entity_poly.entity_id
_entity_poly.type
_entity_poly.pdbx_seq_one_letter_code
_entity_poly.pdbx_strand_id
1 'polypeptide(L)'
;MFNYTSYGTLGGSYALGASAAVMSMLATAAFVAPDYIFNVLLIGPVKLKYIALVLFLLDLLGIANQINTGGHFAHLGGAAFGILYASQLRKGIDLIKPINLIIDWFSDLFQGKLGKKKRKLTYQRGEKEFVKNEKQQRNQAKGSRRSDAESVSEQERLDLILDKIKQRGYESLTKEEKEFLFNASKK
;
A
#
# COMPACT_ATOMS: atom_id res chain seq x y z
N MET A 1 9.67 -60.63 19.96
CA MET A 1 9.92 -59.41 20.76
C MET A 1 9.38 -58.23 19.98
N PHE A 2 8.37 -57.55 20.51
CA PHE A 2 7.82 -56.34 19.93
C PHE A 2 8.77 -55.17 20.19
N ASN A 3 9.21 -54.49 19.13
CA ASN A 3 9.97 -53.24 19.23
C ASN A 3 9.01 -52.11 19.61
N TYR A 4 9.07 -51.66 20.86
CA TYR A 4 8.28 -50.53 21.40
C TYR A 4 8.99 -49.18 21.33
N THR A 5 10.07 -49.06 20.57
CA THR A 5 10.82 -47.81 20.43
C THR A 5 10.67 -47.24 19.03
N SER A 6 9.44 -46.81 18.70
CA SER A 6 9.27 -45.73 17.72
C SER A 6 9.72 -44.42 18.39
N TYR A 7 11.03 -44.23 18.49
CA TYR A 7 11.56 -42.87 18.62
C TYR A 7 11.24 -42.19 17.30
N GLY A 8 10.15 -41.42 17.33
CA GLY A 8 9.69 -40.62 16.22
C GLY A 8 10.86 -39.84 15.64
N THR A 9 11.24 -40.19 14.43
CA THR A 9 11.99 -39.31 13.56
C THR A 9 11.09 -38.10 13.38
N LEU A 10 11.29 -37.06 14.18
CA LEU A 10 10.70 -35.74 13.99
C LEU A 10 11.31 -35.16 12.70
N GLY A 11 10.97 -35.75 11.56
CA GLY A 11 11.22 -35.20 10.26
C GLY A 11 10.38 -33.93 10.17
N GLY A 12 11.01 -32.79 10.43
CA GLY A 12 10.36 -31.50 10.36
C GLY A 12 9.72 -31.34 8.98
N SER A 13 8.41 -31.13 8.94
CA SER A 13 7.73 -30.73 7.71
C SER A 13 7.99 -29.24 7.51
N TYR A 14 8.70 -28.88 6.45
CA TYR A 14 9.02 -27.49 6.12
C TYR A 14 7.84 -26.83 5.40
N ALA A 15 7.37 -25.69 5.92
CA ALA A 15 6.46 -24.82 5.20
C ALA A 15 7.27 -23.79 4.40
N LEU A 16 7.39 -23.98 3.09
CA LEU A 16 8.15 -23.12 2.19
C LEU A 16 7.24 -22.65 1.04
N GLY A 17 7.17 -21.35 0.78
CA GLY A 17 6.50 -20.83 -0.41
C GLY A 17 5.96 -19.41 -0.29
N ALA A 18 6.00 -18.67 -1.40
CA ALA A 18 5.40 -17.33 -1.54
C ALA A 18 3.89 -17.37 -1.88
N SER A 19 3.33 -18.57 -2.06
CA SER A 19 1.95 -18.77 -2.55
C SER A 19 0.89 -18.22 -1.60
N ALA A 20 1.13 -18.22 -0.29
CA ALA A 20 0.24 -17.58 0.68
C ALA A 20 0.09 -16.06 0.43
N ALA A 21 1.17 -15.38 0.01
CA ALA A 21 1.12 -13.96 -0.36
C ALA A 21 0.34 -13.74 -1.66
N VAL A 22 0.48 -14.64 -2.63
CA VAL A 22 -0.33 -14.61 -3.87
C VAL A 22 -1.81 -14.78 -3.54
N MET A 23 -2.16 -15.72 -2.65
CA MET A 23 -3.55 -15.91 -2.20
C MET A 23 -4.09 -14.71 -1.44
N SER A 24 -3.28 -14.04 -0.62
CA SER A 24 -3.63 -12.76 0.01
C SER A 24 -3.95 -11.68 -1.02
N MET A 25 -3.10 -11.52 -2.04
CA MET A 25 -3.31 -10.53 -3.10
C MET A 25 -4.56 -10.83 -3.94
N LEU A 26 -4.76 -12.10 -4.30
CA LEU A 26 -5.95 -12.53 -5.03
C LEU A 26 -7.23 -12.28 -4.22
N ALA A 27 -7.25 -12.68 -2.94
CA ALA A 27 -8.41 -12.48 -2.08
C ALA A 27 -8.70 -11.00 -1.86
N THR A 28 -7.67 -10.17 -1.69
CA THR A 28 -7.78 -8.71 -1.65
C THR A 28 -8.43 -8.17 -2.93
N ALA A 29 -7.92 -8.57 -4.09
CA ALA A 29 -8.44 -8.13 -5.38
C ALA A 29 -9.89 -8.57 -5.61
N ALA A 30 -10.22 -9.84 -5.32
CA ALA A 30 -11.57 -10.37 -5.43
C ALA A 30 -12.55 -9.73 -4.43
N PHE A 31 -12.09 -9.35 -3.24
CA PHE A 31 -12.90 -8.62 -2.25
C PHE A 31 -13.17 -7.17 -2.69
N VAL A 32 -12.19 -6.52 -3.32
CA VAL A 32 -12.27 -5.14 -3.82
C VAL A 32 -13.08 -5.01 -5.10
N ALA A 33 -12.84 -5.89 -6.07
CA ALA A 33 -13.44 -5.83 -7.39
C ALA A 33 -13.94 -7.24 -7.81
N PRO A 34 -14.98 -7.77 -7.15
CA PRO A 34 -15.43 -9.16 -7.36
C PRO A 34 -15.88 -9.45 -8.80
N ASP A 35 -16.44 -8.46 -9.48
CA ASP A 35 -16.95 -8.57 -10.86
C ASP A 35 -15.93 -8.15 -11.93
N TYR A 36 -14.68 -7.83 -11.55
CA TYR A 36 -13.62 -7.55 -12.52
C TYR A 36 -13.37 -8.78 -13.40
N ILE A 37 -13.32 -8.57 -14.71
CA ILE A 37 -13.14 -9.63 -15.70
C ILE A 37 -11.64 -9.82 -15.95
N PHE A 38 -11.16 -11.02 -15.69
CA PHE A 38 -9.79 -11.45 -15.95
C PHE A 38 -9.80 -12.48 -17.08
N ASN A 39 -8.94 -12.30 -18.08
CA ASN A 39 -8.86 -13.23 -19.20
C ASN A 39 -7.89 -14.36 -18.83
N VAL A 40 -8.46 -15.50 -18.44
CA VAL A 40 -7.68 -16.69 -18.11
C VAL A 40 -7.26 -17.39 -19.40
N LEU A 41 -5.96 -17.71 -19.51
CA LEU A 41 -5.41 -18.41 -20.67
C LEU A 41 -6.19 -19.72 -20.91
N LEU A 42 -6.60 -19.97 -22.16
CA LEU A 42 -7.41 -21.12 -22.62
C LEU A 42 -8.89 -21.16 -22.20
N ILE A 43 -9.31 -20.41 -21.16
CA ILE A 43 -10.70 -20.41 -20.69
C ILE A 43 -11.46 -19.17 -21.18
N GLY A 44 -10.78 -18.03 -21.29
CA GLY A 44 -11.38 -16.75 -21.68
C GLY A 44 -11.77 -15.87 -20.48
N PRO A 45 -12.74 -14.95 -20.65
CA PRO A 45 -13.08 -13.96 -19.63
C PRO A 45 -13.81 -14.58 -18.44
N VAL A 46 -13.23 -14.43 -17.24
CA VAL A 46 -13.79 -14.95 -15.98
C VAL A 46 -13.73 -13.87 -14.90
N LYS A 47 -14.78 -13.74 -14.09
CA LYS A 47 -14.80 -12.79 -12.97
C LYS A 47 -13.86 -13.23 -11.84
N LEU A 48 -13.15 -12.29 -11.21
CA LEU A 48 -12.20 -12.58 -10.12
C LEU A 48 -12.81 -13.39 -8.98
N LYS A 49 -14.08 -13.12 -8.62
CA LYS A 49 -14.76 -13.87 -7.55
C LYS A 49 -14.84 -15.38 -7.82
N TYR A 50 -14.96 -15.80 -9.07
CA TYR A 50 -15.01 -17.23 -9.42
C TYR A 50 -13.63 -17.86 -9.35
N ILE A 51 -12.59 -17.16 -9.78
CA ILE A 51 -11.20 -17.62 -9.67
C ILE A 51 -10.84 -17.83 -8.19
N ALA A 52 -11.13 -16.84 -7.35
CA ALA A 52 -10.88 -16.92 -5.92
C ALA A 52 -11.68 -18.05 -5.24
N LEU A 53 -12.96 -18.21 -5.60
CA LEU A 53 -13.81 -19.26 -5.04
C LEU A 53 -13.31 -20.67 -5.39
N VAL A 54 -12.92 -20.90 -6.65
CA VAL A 54 -12.39 -22.21 -7.08
C VAL A 54 -11.10 -22.54 -6.33
N LEU A 55 -10.15 -21.59 -6.23
CA LEU A 55 -8.91 -21.83 -5.50
C LEU A 55 -9.13 -22.08 -4.02
N PHE A 56 -10.05 -21.36 -3.38
CA PHE A 56 -10.45 -21.63 -2.00
C PHE A 56 -11.00 -23.05 -1.84
N LEU A 57 -11.92 -23.49 -2.71
CA LEU A 57 -12.46 -24.85 -2.67
C LEU A 57 -11.39 -25.91 -2.87
N LEU A 58 -10.42 -25.67 -3.76
CA LEU A 58 -9.28 -26.58 -3.95
C LEU A 58 -8.41 -26.68 -2.69
N ASP A 59 -8.18 -25.59 -1.96
CA ASP A 59 -7.46 -25.63 -0.67
C ASP A 59 -8.21 -26.47 0.36
N LEU A 60 -9.55 -26.34 0.44
CA LEU A 60 -10.36 -27.17 1.35
C LEU A 60 -10.28 -28.66 1.00
N LEU A 61 -10.35 -28.99 -0.29
CA LEU A 61 -10.18 -30.37 -0.76
C LEU A 61 -8.78 -30.90 -0.48
N GLY A 62 -7.75 -30.08 -0.66
CA GLY A 62 -6.37 -30.43 -0.33
C GLY A 62 -6.19 -30.78 1.15
N ILE A 63 -6.77 -29.97 2.04
CA ILE A 63 -6.81 -30.23 3.49
C ILE A 63 -7.54 -31.55 3.78
N ALA A 64 -8.71 -31.77 3.18
CA ALA A 64 -9.51 -32.98 3.39
C ALA A 64 -8.77 -34.26 2.99
N ASN A 65 -7.96 -34.19 1.93
CA ASN A 65 -7.17 -35.31 1.42
C ASN A 65 -5.80 -35.48 2.12
N GLN A 66 -5.49 -34.65 3.13
CA GLN A 66 -4.21 -34.64 3.87
C GLN A 66 -2.96 -34.49 3.00
N ILE A 67 -3.08 -33.84 1.84
CA ILE A 67 -1.96 -33.56 0.94
C ILE A 67 -1.49 -32.14 1.22
N ASN A 68 -0.23 -31.94 1.63
CA ASN A 68 0.33 -30.60 1.90
C ASN A 68 -0.58 -29.70 2.77
N THR A 69 -1.13 -30.29 3.83
CA THR A 69 -2.11 -29.64 4.70
C THR A 69 -1.61 -28.28 5.22
N GLY A 70 -0.31 -28.20 5.57
CA GLY A 70 0.31 -26.95 6.01
C GLY A 70 0.30 -25.85 4.95
N GLY A 71 0.59 -26.18 3.68
CA GLY A 71 0.55 -25.23 2.57
C GLY A 71 -0.85 -24.69 2.30
N HIS A 72 -1.86 -25.57 2.30
CA HIS A 72 -3.25 -25.15 2.12
C HIS A 72 -3.75 -24.27 3.28
N PHE A 73 -3.38 -24.59 4.53
CA PHE A 73 -3.66 -23.69 5.65
C PHE A 73 -2.97 -22.34 5.51
N ALA A 74 -1.73 -22.30 4.99
CA ALA A 74 -1.03 -21.05 4.71
C ALA A 74 -1.76 -20.21 3.65
N HIS A 75 -2.31 -20.84 2.60
CA HIS A 75 -3.15 -20.17 1.59
C HIS A 75 -4.41 -19.56 2.22
N LEU A 76 -5.12 -20.33 3.05
CA LEU A 76 -6.31 -19.85 3.76
C LEU A 76 -5.99 -18.67 4.69
N GLY A 77 -4.87 -18.76 5.42
CA GLY A 77 -4.39 -17.66 6.26
C GLY A 77 -4.05 -16.41 5.46
N GLY A 78 -3.38 -16.57 4.31
CA GLY A 78 -3.11 -15.49 3.37
C GLY A 78 -4.38 -14.83 2.85
N ALA A 79 -5.34 -15.63 2.36
CA ALA A 79 -6.62 -15.15 1.85
C ALA A 79 -7.41 -14.40 2.94
N ALA A 80 -7.48 -14.95 4.16
CA ALA A 80 -8.13 -14.32 5.30
C ALA A 80 -7.47 -12.97 5.66
N PHE A 81 -6.13 -12.92 5.69
CA PHE A 81 -5.39 -11.69 5.92
C PHE A 81 -5.67 -10.66 4.82
N GLY A 82 -5.68 -11.05 3.54
CA GLY A 82 -5.97 -10.14 2.44
C GLY A 82 -7.36 -9.50 2.53
N ILE A 83 -8.39 -10.29 2.84
CA ILE A 83 -9.76 -9.79 3.06
C ILE A 83 -9.81 -8.85 4.27
N LEU A 84 -9.19 -9.25 5.38
CA LEU A 84 -9.13 -8.44 6.59
C LEU A 84 -8.40 -7.12 6.33
N TYR A 85 -7.27 -7.15 5.62
CA TYR A 85 -6.53 -5.96 5.24
C TYR A 85 -7.36 -5.03 4.37
N ALA A 86 -8.00 -5.55 3.31
CA ALA A 86 -8.87 -4.77 2.44
C ALA A 86 -10.03 -4.12 3.21
N SER A 87 -10.66 -4.88 4.12
CA SER A 87 -11.75 -4.40 4.98
C SER A 87 -11.29 -3.27 5.91
N GLN A 88 -10.13 -3.42 6.55
CA GLN A 88 -9.57 -2.41 7.45
C GLN A 88 -9.10 -1.17 6.68
N LEU A 89 -8.53 -1.35 5.48
CA LEU A 89 -8.07 -0.25 4.64
C LEU A 89 -9.24 0.61 4.17
N ARG A 90 -10.40 0.02 3.84
CA ARG A 90 -11.64 0.76 3.56
C ARG A 90 -12.13 1.62 4.73
N LYS A 91 -11.80 1.24 5.97
CA LYS A 91 -12.11 2.01 7.19
C LYS A 91 -11.04 3.06 7.52
N GLY A 92 -10.04 3.24 6.66
CA GLY A 92 -8.91 4.14 6.93
C GLY A 92 -7.94 3.59 7.99
N ILE A 93 -7.86 2.27 8.15
CA ILE A 93 -6.88 1.61 9.01
C ILE A 93 -5.94 0.79 8.11
N ASP A 94 -4.73 1.30 7.91
CA ASP A 94 -3.69 0.59 7.17
C ASP A 94 -2.85 -0.29 8.11
N LEU A 95 -3.09 -1.60 8.04
CA LEU A 95 -2.42 -2.60 8.89
C LEU A 95 -0.94 -2.81 8.53
N ILE A 96 -0.53 -2.41 7.33
CA ILE A 96 0.85 -2.63 6.83
C ILE A 96 1.75 -1.44 7.19
N LYS A 97 1.22 -0.36 7.78
CA LYS A 97 2.02 0.78 8.32
C LYS A 97 3.31 0.38 9.06
N PRO A 98 3.29 -0.51 10.08
CA PRO A 98 4.53 -0.90 10.76
C PRO A 98 5.51 -1.64 9.84
N ILE A 99 5.01 -2.42 8.88
CA ILE A 99 5.82 -3.13 7.89
C ILE A 99 6.45 -2.11 6.92
N ASN A 100 5.71 -1.09 6.50
CA ASN A 100 6.23 -0.01 5.65
C ASN A 100 7.42 0.70 6.32
N LEU A 101 7.38 0.94 7.63
CA LEU A 101 8.50 1.52 8.37
C LEU A 101 9.76 0.62 8.32
N ILE A 102 9.58 -0.70 8.35
CA ILE A 102 10.69 -1.66 8.24
C ILE A 102 11.23 -1.67 6.80
N ILE A 103 10.36 -1.67 5.79
CA ILE A 103 10.76 -1.61 4.38
C ILE A 103 11.51 -0.32 4.09
N ASP A 104 11.04 0.81 4.59
CA ASP A 104 11.69 2.12 4.44
C ASP A 104 13.06 2.11 5.11
N TRP A 105 13.16 1.53 6.32
CA TRP A 105 14.45 1.38 7.02
C TRP A 105 15.45 0.50 6.25
N PHE A 106 15.02 -0.64 5.72
CA PHE A 106 15.86 -1.50 4.87
C PHE A 106 16.27 -0.77 3.58
N SER A 107 15.34 -0.07 2.95
CA SER A 107 15.60 0.70 1.74
C SER A 107 16.64 1.79 1.99
N ASP A 108 16.53 2.53 3.11
CA ASP A 108 17.49 3.54 3.54
C ASP A 108 18.90 2.96 3.78
N LEU A 109 18.99 1.73 4.28
CA LEU A 109 20.25 1.03 4.54
C LEU A 109 20.95 0.63 3.24
N PHE A 110 20.20 0.12 2.26
CA PHE A 110 20.75 -0.35 0.97
C PHE A 110 20.97 0.79 -0.04
N GLN A 111 20.23 1.90 0.05
CA GLN A 111 20.34 3.04 -0.87
C GLN A 111 21.39 4.08 -0.45
N GLY A 112 22.17 3.82 0.60
CA GLY A 112 23.37 4.58 0.95
C GLY A 112 23.19 6.10 0.91
N LYS A 113 22.58 6.71 1.94
CA LYS A 113 22.66 8.16 2.21
C LYS A 113 22.40 9.12 1.01
N LEU A 114 21.58 8.76 0.02
CA LEU A 114 21.15 9.70 -1.01
C LEU A 114 19.74 10.23 -0.71
N GLY A 115 19.71 11.39 -0.05
CA GLY A 115 18.64 12.39 -0.15
C GLY A 115 17.24 11.95 0.28
N LYS A 116 16.97 11.95 1.60
CA LYS A 116 15.60 11.81 2.11
C LYS A 116 14.71 12.97 1.66
N LYS A 117 13.99 12.83 0.55
CA LYS A 117 12.80 13.65 0.30
C LYS A 117 11.72 13.14 1.24
N LYS A 118 11.43 13.88 2.32
CA LYS A 118 10.37 13.53 3.28
C LYS A 118 9.06 13.35 2.51
N ARG A 119 8.61 12.10 2.30
CA ARG A 119 7.26 11.83 1.84
C ARG A 119 6.34 12.27 2.97
N LYS A 120 5.67 13.43 2.81
CA LYS A 120 4.49 13.77 3.61
C LYS A 120 3.46 12.68 3.31
N LEU A 121 3.35 11.70 4.19
CA LEU A 121 2.24 10.76 4.20
C LEU A 121 1.01 11.55 4.67
N THR A 122 0.40 12.29 3.75
CA THR A 122 -0.94 12.82 3.97
C THR A 122 -1.89 11.64 3.89
N TYR A 123 -2.14 11.01 5.04
CA TYR A 123 -3.34 10.20 5.23
C TYR A 123 -4.50 11.19 5.12
N GLN A 124 -5.18 11.23 3.96
CA GLN A 124 -6.47 11.92 3.86
C GLN A 124 -7.48 11.16 4.72
N ARG A 125 -7.45 11.46 6.01
CA ARG A 125 -8.55 11.22 6.93
C ARG A 125 -9.47 12.42 6.81
N GLY A 126 -10.71 12.16 6.40
CA GLY A 126 -11.76 13.15 6.32
C GLY A 126 -11.90 13.93 7.63
N GLU A 127 -12.19 15.21 7.46
CA GLU A 127 -12.65 16.21 8.44
C GLU A 127 -12.76 15.73 9.89
N LYS A 128 -11.88 16.27 10.75
CA LYS A 128 -12.16 16.90 12.06
C LYS A 128 -10.88 16.94 12.88
N GLU A 129 -10.03 17.94 12.61
CA GLU A 129 -9.03 18.41 13.59
C GLU A 129 -8.53 19.82 13.21
N PHE A 130 -9.46 20.76 13.13
CA PHE A 130 -9.13 22.18 13.26
C PHE A 130 -9.11 22.52 14.75
N VAL A 131 -8.15 23.36 15.16
CA VAL A 131 -7.93 23.90 16.51
C VAL A 131 -7.05 23.06 17.45
N LYS A 132 -5.77 22.89 17.07
CA LYS A 132 -4.62 23.07 17.98
C LYS A 132 -3.35 22.81 17.18
N ASN A 133 -2.63 23.85 16.75
CA ASN A 133 -1.15 23.85 16.61
C ASN A 133 -0.60 25.15 16.01
N GLU A 134 -1.04 26.32 16.49
CA GLU A 134 -0.40 27.61 16.14
C GLU A 134 0.87 27.92 16.95
N LYS A 135 1.23 27.12 17.97
CA LYS A 135 2.33 27.47 18.90
C LYS A 135 3.65 26.72 18.74
N GLN A 136 3.83 25.85 17.75
CA GLN A 136 5.07 25.06 17.60
C GLN A 136 5.96 25.41 16.40
N GLN A 137 5.61 26.40 15.56
CA GLN A 137 6.42 26.75 14.38
C GLN A 137 7.48 27.85 14.60
N ARG A 138 7.71 28.32 15.84
CA ARG A 138 8.64 29.45 16.07
C ARG A 138 10.11 29.07 16.32
N ASN A 139 10.47 27.78 16.39
CA ASN A 139 11.79 27.34 16.90
C ASN A 139 12.68 26.52 15.93
N GLN A 140 12.45 26.49 14.61
CA GLN A 140 13.34 25.75 13.68
C GLN A 140 13.86 26.55 12.48
N ALA A 141 14.03 27.86 12.62
CA ALA A 141 14.73 28.67 11.63
C ALA A 141 16.17 28.99 12.10
N LYS A 142 17.07 28.00 12.04
CA LYS A 142 18.52 28.22 12.06
C LYS A 142 19.24 27.01 11.47
N GLY A 143 19.64 27.08 10.20
CA GLY A 143 20.61 26.14 9.66
C GLY A 143 20.59 25.87 8.16
N SER A 144 21.33 26.70 7.42
CA SER A 144 22.11 26.34 6.21
C SER A 144 21.49 26.45 4.80
N ARG A 145 22.28 27.16 3.97
CA ARG A 145 22.42 27.15 2.50
C ARG A 145 21.51 28.07 1.66
N ARG A 146 22.06 29.28 1.51
CA ARG A 146 21.85 30.27 0.45
C ARG A 146 22.16 29.65 -0.93
N SER A 147 21.13 29.17 -1.64
CA SER A 147 21.11 29.10 -3.12
C SER A 147 19.70 28.88 -3.70
N ASP A 148 18.75 28.35 -2.91
CA ASP A 148 17.43 27.95 -3.44
C ASP A 148 16.24 28.81 -2.94
N ALA A 149 16.52 29.95 -2.29
CA ALA A 149 15.45 30.75 -1.66
C ALA A 149 14.45 31.36 -2.66
N GLU A 150 14.86 31.56 -3.91
CA GLU A 150 14.04 32.21 -4.93
C GLU A 150 13.17 31.19 -5.70
N SER A 151 13.69 29.99 -5.95
CA SER A 151 12.94 28.90 -6.61
C SER A 151 11.86 28.28 -5.71
N VAL A 152 12.09 28.28 -4.40
CA VAL A 152 11.10 27.81 -3.41
C VAL A 152 9.89 28.75 -3.34
N SER A 153 10.09 30.07 -3.45
CA SER A 153 8.99 31.05 -3.49
C SER A 153 8.12 30.87 -4.74
N GLU A 154 8.75 30.64 -5.89
CA GLU A 154 8.03 30.45 -7.16
C GLU A 154 7.25 29.12 -7.17
N GLN A 155 7.84 28.05 -6.63
CA GLN A 155 7.18 26.76 -6.47
C GLN A 155 6.01 26.82 -5.48
N GLU A 156 6.18 27.51 -4.35
CA GLU A 156 5.11 27.71 -3.38
C GLU A 156 3.94 28.51 -3.98
N ARG A 157 4.24 29.55 -4.76
CA ARG A 157 3.22 30.33 -5.48
C ARG A 157 2.50 29.48 -6.54
N LEU A 158 3.23 28.62 -7.26
CA LEU A 158 2.65 27.69 -8.22
C LEU A 158 1.68 26.71 -7.55
N ASP A 159 2.09 26.12 -6.43
CA ASP A 159 1.27 25.15 -5.69
C ASP A 159 -0.04 25.79 -5.18
N LEU A 160 0.02 27.01 -4.64
CA LEU A 160 -1.16 27.75 -4.19
C LEU A 160 -2.15 28.01 -5.34
N ILE A 161 -1.64 28.34 -6.52
CA ILE A 161 -2.45 28.56 -7.72
C ILE A 161 -3.08 27.24 -8.20
N LEU A 162 -2.33 26.14 -8.20
CA LEU A 162 -2.83 24.82 -8.58
C LEU A 162 -3.92 24.32 -7.62
N ASP A 163 -3.77 24.56 -6.31
CA ASP A 163 -4.80 24.25 -5.32
C ASP A 163 -6.08 25.07 -5.52
N LYS A 164 -5.94 26.35 -5.89
CA LYS A 164 -7.08 27.23 -6.20
C LYS A 164 -7.83 26.76 -7.46
N ILE A 165 -7.11 26.34 -8.50
CA ILE A 165 -7.71 25.71 -9.69
C ILE A 165 -8.45 24.42 -9.31
N LYS A 166 -7.83 23.56 -8.49
CA LYS A 166 -8.42 22.29 -8.07
C LYS A 166 -9.73 22.46 -7.29
N GLN A 167 -9.85 23.52 -6.50
CA GLN A 167 -11.04 23.77 -5.68
C GLN A 167 -12.13 24.58 -6.40
N ARG A 168 -11.76 25.58 -7.20
CA ARG A 168 -12.70 26.59 -7.73
C ARG A 168 -12.66 26.75 -9.26
N GLY A 169 -11.79 26.00 -9.94
CA GLY A 169 -11.61 26.07 -11.39
C GLY A 169 -10.73 27.23 -11.84
N TYR A 170 -10.31 27.20 -13.12
CA TYR A 170 -9.37 28.16 -13.71
C TYR A 170 -9.87 29.61 -13.72
N GLU A 171 -11.18 29.82 -13.82
CA GLU A 171 -11.77 31.17 -13.82
C GLU A 171 -11.69 31.89 -12.47
N SER A 172 -11.32 31.18 -11.39
CA SER A 172 -11.12 31.77 -10.07
C SER A 172 -9.78 32.49 -9.91
N LEU A 173 -8.90 32.43 -10.93
CA LEU A 173 -7.58 33.04 -10.91
C LEU A 173 -7.60 34.52 -11.26
N THR A 174 -6.78 35.32 -10.57
CA THR A 174 -6.54 36.72 -10.92
C THR A 174 -5.72 36.83 -12.20
N LYS A 175 -5.67 38.03 -12.80
CA LYS A 175 -4.89 38.25 -14.03
C LYS A 175 -3.42 37.94 -13.83
N GLU A 176 -2.89 38.27 -12.66
CA GLU A 176 -1.50 38.04 -12.25
C GLU A 176 -1.20 36.55 -12.06
N GLU A 177 -2.14 35.78 -11.48
CA GLU A 177 -2.00 34.32 -11.31
C GLU A 177 -2.06 33.59 -12.66
N LYS A 178 -2.91 34.05 -13.60
CA LYS A 178 -3.00 33.50 -14.95
C LYS A 178 -1.72 33.78 -15.77
N GLU A 179 -1.19 35.00 -15.69
CA GLU A 179 0.06 35.39 -16.35
C GLU A 179 1.26 34.62 -15.81
N PHE A 180 1.31 34.41 -14.49
CA PHE A 180 2.33 33.56 -13.85
C PHE A 180 2.32 32.13 -14.38
N LEU A 181 1.15 31.48 -14.47
CA LEU A 181 1.03 30.12 -15.04
C LEU A 181 1.46 30.06 -16.51
N PHE A 182 1.10 31.07 -17.29
CA PHE A 182 1.47 31.15 -18.70
C PHE A 182 3.00 31.20 -18.86
N ASN A 183 3.67 32.04 -18.08
CA ASN A 183 5.13 32.16 -18.09
C ASN A 183 5.82 30.88 -17.57
N ALA A 184 5.26 30.24 -16.54
CA ALA A 184 5.76 28.98 -16.02
C ALA A 184 5.65 27.83 -17.05
N SER A 185 4.60 27.82 -17.89
CA SER A 185 4.42 26.80 -18.94
C SER A 185 5.37 26.93 -20.14
N LYS A 186 5.96 28.11 -20.34
CA LYS A 186 6.87 28.42 -21.45
C LYS A 186 8.34 28.12 -21.12
N LYS A 187 8.62 27.73 -19.89
CA LYS A 187 9.96 27.38 -19.39
C LYS A 187 10.18 25.89 -19.49
#